data_AF-A0A7K8BL60-F1
#
_entry.id   AF-A0A7K8BL60-F1
#
_cell.length_a   1.000
_cell.length_b   1.000
_cell.length_c   1.000
_cell.angle_alpha   90.00
_cell.angle_beta   90.00
_cell.angle_gamma   90.00
#
_symmetry.space_group_name_H-M   'P 1'
#
loop_
_entity.id
_entity.type
_entity.pdbx_description
1 polymer ?
#
loop_
_entity_poly.entity_id
_entity_poly.type
_entity_poly.pdbx_seq_one_letter_code
_entity_poly.pdbx_strand_id
1 'polypeptide(L)' 'LQSSAMTNKHEFHLFFAAYSQEAADTLACRQSRGSCSFVPCSGPLVEIGTCRGGKLRCCKW' A
#
# COMPACT_ATOMS: atom_id res chain seq x y z
N LEU A 1 6.22 -16.02 -10.44
CA LEU A 1 7.41 -15.44 -11.12
C LEU A 1 7.80 -14.17 -10.38
N GLN A 2 8.64 -14.25 -9.36
CA GLN A 2 9.56 -13.16 -9.03
C GLN A 2 10.75 -13.77 -8.29
N SER A 3 11.74 -14.12 -9.12
CA SER A 3 13.10 -14.45 -8.73
C SER A 3 13.71 -13.26 -8.01
N SER A 4 14.32 -13.48 -6.85
CA SER A 4 15.50 -12.76 -6.39
C SER A 4 16.07 -13.50 -5.18
N ALA A 5 17.07 -14.34 -5.45
CA ALA A 5 18.02 -14.77 -4.44
C ALA A 5 18.74 -13.50 -3.93
N MET A 6 18.61 -13.18 -2.65
CA MET A 6 19.23 -11.98 -2.06
C MET A 6 20.19 -12.40 -0.94
N THR A 7 21.47 -12.17 -1.19
CA THR A 7 22.64 -12.59 -0.42
C THR A 7 23.04 -11.62 0.70
N ASN A 8 22.10 -10.90 1.34
CA ASN A 8 22.42 -10.05 2.50
C ASN A 8 21.22 -9.83 3.44
N LYS A 9 21.32 -10.33 4.68
CA LYS A 9 20.23 -10.36 5.66
C LYS A 9 19.69 -8.96 6.01
N HIS A 10 20.53 -7.91 5.98
CA HIS A 10 20.10 -6.54 6.31
C HIS A 10 19.32 -5.85 5.18
N GLU A 11 19.72 -6.02 3.93
CA GLU A 11 19.04 -5.39 2.79
C GLU A 11 17.70 -6.07 2.48
N PHE A 12 17.61 -7.39 2.69
CA PHE A 12 16.35 -8.12 2.54
C PHE A 12 15.22 -7.52 3.38
N HIS A 13 15.51 -7.04 4.59
CA HIS A 13 14.49 -6.42 5.45
C HIS A 13 13.94 -5.10 4.90
N LEU A 14 14.77 -4.27 4.26
CA LEU A 14 14.35 -2.97 3.73
C LEU A 14 13.49 -3.15 2.46
N PHE A 15 13.91 -4.03 1.56
CA PHE A 15 13.17 -4.34 0.33
C PHE A 15 11.86 -5.09 0.64
N PHE A 16 11.89 -6.05 1.58
CA PHE A 16 10.70 -6.78 1.99
C PHE A 16 9.72 -5.91 2.78
N ALA A 17 10.21 -4.96 3.58
CA ALA A 17 9.35 -4.01 4.29
C ALA A 17 8.61 -3.08 3.33
N ALA A 18 9.26 -2.60 2.26
CA ALA A 18 8.59 -1.73 1.28
C ALA A 18 7.54 -2.50 0.47
N TYR A 19 7.86 -3.72 0.02
CA TYR A 19 6.92 -4.58 -0.70
C TYR A 19 5.76 -5.07 0.19
N SER A 20 6.04 -5.40 1.45
CA SER A 20 5.00 -5.77 2.41
C SER A 20 4.12 -4.59 2.78
N GLN A 21 4.66 -3.38 2.89
CA GLN A 21 3.88 -2.15 3.06
C GLN A 21 2.99 -1.87 1.84
N GLU A 22 3.49 -2.13 0.63
CA GLU A 22 2.69 -1.99 -0.61
C GLU A 22 1.45 -2.88 -0.58
N ALA A 23 1.62 -4.13 -0.16
CA ALA A 23 0.50 -5.04 0.02
C ALA A 23 -0.35 -4.69 1.24
N ALA A 24 0.27 -4.30 2.36
CA ALA A 24 -0.42 -4.08 3.63
C ALA A 24 -1.37 -2.88 3.58
N ASP A 25 -0.96 -1.73 3.03
CA ASP A 25 -1.83 -0.56 2.99
C ASP A 25 -2.99 -0.75 2.00
N THR A 26 -2.72 -1.39 0.86
CA THR A 26 -3.75 -1.78 -0.12
C THR A 26 -4.76 -2.76 0.48
N LEU A 27 -4.29 -3.73 1.27
CA LEU A 27 -5.17 -4.69 1.96
C LEU A 27 -5.96 -4.02 3.08
N ALA A 28 -5.34 -3.14 3.87
CA ALA A 28 -6.00 -2.40 4.94
C ALA A 28 -7.11 -1.48 4.39
N CYS A 29 -6.85 -0.81 3.26
CA CYS A 29 -7.83 -0.01 2.56
C CYS A 29 -9.05 -0.84 2.13
N ARG A 30 -8.79 -1.99 1.50
CA ARG A 30 -9.83 -2.94 1.07
C ARG A 30 -10.64 -3.47 2.27
N GLN A 31 -9.98 -3.84 3.36
CA GLN A 31 -10.63 -4.32 4.59
C GLN A 31 -11.53 -3.25 5.22
N SER A 32 -11.12 -1.98 5.12
CA SER A 32 -11.90 -0.83 5.58
C SER A 32 -13.11 -0.51 4.69
N ARG A 33 -13.32 -1.28 3.61
CA ARG A 33 -14.29 -1.00 2.52
C ARG A 33 -14.02 0.33 1.80
N GLY A 34 -12.76 0.77 1.81
CA GLY A 34 -12.29 1.92 1.03
C GLY A 34 -11.90 1.53 -0.39
N SER A 35 -11.62 2.54 -1.21
CA SER A 35 -11.15 2.41 -2.59
C SER A 35 -9.85 3.18 -2.78
N CYS A 36 -8.91 2.57 -3.51
CA CYS A 36 -7.63 3.19 -3.82
C CYS A 36 -7.75 4.12 -5.03
N SER A 37 -7.49 5.40 -4.84
CA SER A 37 -7.58 6.46 -5.84
C SER A 37 -6.22 7.09 -6.14
N PHE A 38 -5.95 7.38 -7.42
CA PHE A 38 -4.78 8.15 -7.86
C PHE A 38 -4.97 9.66 -7.67
N VAL A 39 -6.22 10.11 -7.53
CA VAL A 39 -6.58 11.51 -7.28
C VAL A 39 -6.93 11.70 -5.80
N PRO A 40 -6.84 12.94 -5.27
CA PRO A 40 -7.33 13.24 -3.93
C PRO A 40 -8.77 12.76 -3.74
N CYS A 41 -9.08 12.28 -2.54
CA CYS A 41 -10.47 11.91 -2.22
C CYS A 41 -11.36 13.15 -2.36
N SER A 42 -12.48 12.99 -3.05
CA SER A 42 -13.35 14.09 -3.44
C SER A 42 -14.82 13.76 -3.15
N GLY A 43 -15.60 14.78 -2.80
CA GLY A 43 -17.00 14.61 -2.39
C GLY A 43 -17.10 14.09 -0.95
N PRO A 44 -18.06 13.20 -0.63
CA PRO A 44 -18.26 12.67 0.72
C PRO A 44 -17.18 11.67 1.16
N LEU A 45 -16.24 11.32 0.28
CA LEU A 45 -15.17 10.37 0.59
C LEU A 45 -14.03 11.05 1.35
N VAL A 46 -13.69 10.49 2.50
CA VAL A 46 -12.56 10.89 3.33
C VAL A 46 -11.34 10.02 3.08
N GLU A 47 -10.15 10.63 3.16
CA GLU A 47 -8.89 9.91 3.14
C GLU A 47 -8.66 9.23 4.49
N ILE A 48 -8.54 7.91 4.48
CA ILE A 48 -8.32 7.10 5.69
C ILE A 48 -6.93 6.45 5.72
N GLY A 49 -6.14 6.64 4.68
CA GLY A 49 -4.81 6.05 4.54
C GLY A 49 -4.33 6.09 3.09
N THR A 50 -3.42 5.20 2.76
CA THR A 50 -2.82 5.09 1.42
C THR A 50 -3.08 3.71 0.79
N CYS A 51 -2.78 3.58 -0.51
CA CYS A 51 -2.58 2.28 -1.16
C CYS A 51 -1.27 2.21 -1.94
N ARG A 52 -0.86 0.99 -2.27
CA ARG A 52 0.36 0.65 -3.00
C ARG A 52 1.60 1.34 -2.42
N GLY A 53 1.71 1.29 -1.08
CA GLY A 53 2.90 1.77 -0.37
C GLY A 53 3.02 3.28 -0.46
N GLY A 54 1.90 4.00 -0.33
CA GLY A 54 1.86 5.45 -0.38
C GLY A 54 1.67 6.07 -1.76
N LYS A 55 1.62 5.27 -2.84
CA LYS A 55 1.46 5.78 -4.22
C LYS A 55 0.04 6.25 -4.52
N LEU A 56 -0.94 5.78 -3.75
CA LEU A 56 -2.36 6.02 -3.92
C LEU A 56 -2.98 6.47 -2.61
N ARG A 57 -4.14 7.10 -2.69
CA ARG A 57 -4.96 7.52 -1.55
C ARG A 57 -6.02 6.46 -1.29
N CYS A 58 -6.20 6.03 -0.04
CA CYS A 58 -7.34 5.20 0.34
C CYS A 58 -8.52 6.10 0.72
N CYS A 59 -9.56 6.11 -0.12
CA CYS A 59 -10.75 6.91 0.06
C CYS A 59 -11.91 6.04 0.54
N LYS A 60 -12.63 6.49 1.57
CA LYS A 60 -13.80 5.78 2.11
C LYS A 60 -14.96 6.77 2.30
N TRP A 61 -16.18 6.34 2.03
CA TRP A 61 -17.39 7.07 2.41
C TRP A 61 -17.52 7.24 3.93
#